data_AF-A0A414P428-F1
#
_entry.id   AF-A0A414P428-F1
#
_cell.length_a   1.000
_cell.length_b   1.000
_cell.length_c   1.000
_cell.angle_alpha   90.00
_cell.angle_beta   90.00
_cell.angle_gamma   90.00
#
_symmetry.space_group_name_H-M   'P 1'
#
loop_
_entity.id
_entity.type
_entity.pdbx_description
1 polymer ?
#
loop_
_entity_poly.entity_id
_entity_poly.type
_entity_poly.pdbx_seq_one_letter_code
_entity_poly.pdbx_strand_id
1 'polypeptide(L)' 'QSGIAEGEAHGKELGITEGKELGKASTKHDIAFQMQKLGYPLDAIAEVLMESLDSVHKILSVVG' A
#
# COMPACT_ATOMS: atom_id res chain seq x y z
N GLN A 1 -3.28 -37.74 10.29
CA GLN A 1 -3.23 -36.87 9.11
C GLN A 1 -3.64 -35.47 9.54
N SER A 2 -2.68 -34.67 10.02
CA SER A 2 -2.91 -33.40 10.74
C SER A 2 -2.09 -32.26 10.15
N GLY A 3 -1.94 -32.23 8.82
CA GLY A 3 -1.19 -31.17 8.11
C GLY A 3 -2.06 -30.28 7.22
N ILE A 4 -3.31 -30.65 6.99
CA ILE A 4 -4.23 -29.98 6.05
C ILE A 4 -4.91 -28.76 6.68
N ALA A 5 -5.32 -28.87 7.95
CA ALA A 5 -6.02 -27.79 8.66
C ALA A 5 -5.10 -26.59 8.98
N GLU A 6 -3.82 -26.83 9.30
CA GLU A 6 -2.85 -25.75 9.55
C GLU A 6 -2.46 -25.01 8.27
N GLY A 7 -2.40 -25.71 7.13
CA GLY A 7 -2.09 -25.11 5.83
C GLY A 7 -3.17 -24.16 5.31
N GLU A 8 -4.46 -24.49 5.49
CA GLU A 8 -5.58 -23.63 5.08
C GLU A 8 -5.70 -22.36 5.92
N ALA A 9 -5.47 -22.45 7.24
CA ALA A 9 -5.51 -21.28 8.12
C ALA A 9 -4.39 -20.28 7.79
N HIS A 10 -3.16 -20.77 7.60
CA HIS A 10 -2.02 -19.94 7.20
C HIS A 10 -2.19 -19.34 5.81
N GLY A 11 -2.64 -20.13 4.82
CA GLY A 11 -2.84 -19.65 3.45
C GLY A 11 -3.89 -18.53 3.37
N LYS A 12 -4.97 -18.65 4.16
CA LYS A 12 -6.02 -17.62 4.23
C LYS A 12 -5.55 -16.35 4.92
N GLU A 13 -4.81 -16.46 6.03
CA GLU A 13 -4.30 -15.30 6.76
C GLU A 13 -3.24 -14.52 5.97
N LEU A 14 -2.30 -15.24 5.34
CA LEU A 14 -1.30 -14.64 4.46
C LEU A 14 -1.94 -13.98 3.24
N GLY A 15 -2.88 -14.65 2.57
CA GLY A 15 -3.59 -14.07 1.41
C GLY A 15 -4.44 -12.84 1.74
N ILE A 16 -5.07 -12.79 2.92
CA ILE A 16 -5.80 -11.60 3.38
C ILE A 16 -4.84 -10.46 3.71
N THR A 17 -3.73 -10.76 4.39
CA THR A 17 -2.75 -9.75 4.78
C THR A 17 -2.08 -9.16 3.54
N GLU A 18 -1.56 -10.00 2.65
CA GLU A 18 -0.89 -9.58 1.42
C GLU A 18 -1.85 -8.85 0.47
N GLY A 19 -3.09 -9.33 0.32
CA GLY A 19 -4.12 -8.65 -0.47
C GLY A 19 -4.54 -7.30 0.11
N LYS A 20 -4.60 -7.16 1.44
CA LYS A 20 -4.93 -5.90 2.11
C LYS A 20 -3.77 -4.91 2.04
N GLU A 21 -2.53 -5.38 2.11
CA GLU A 21 -1.33 -4.56 1.98
C GLU A 21 -1.15 -4.08 0.53
N LEU A 22 -1.34 -4.95 -0.47
CA LEU A 22 -1.38 -4.57 -1.90
C LEU A 22 -2.52 -3.59 -2.21
N GLY A 23 -3.72 -3.85 -1.69
CA GLY A 23 -4.87 -2.95 -1.87
C GLY A 23 -4.65 -1.57 -1.26
N LYS A 24 -4.05 -1.50 -0.06
CA LYS A 24 -3.65 -0.23 0.57
C LYS A 24 -2.55 0.47 -0.21
N ALA A 25 -1.55 -0.25 -0.71
CA ALA A 25 -0.46 0.33 -1.50
C ALA A 25 -0.98 0.93 -2.82
N SER A 26 -1.88 0.22 -3.52
CA SER A 26 -2.56 0.74 -4.71
C SER A 26 -3.40 1.97 -4.39
N THR A 27 -4.19 1.94 -3.33
CA THR A 27 -5.02 3.08 -2.92
C THR A 27 -4.17 4.30 -2.54
N LYS A 28 -3.07 4.10 -1.81
CA LYS A 28 -2.14 5.18 -1.44
C LYS A 28 -1.43 5.76 -2.66
N HIS A 29 -1.06 4.92 -3.64
CA HIS A 29 -0.53 5.37 -4.91
C HIS A 29 -1.51 6.27 -5.67
N ASP A 30 -2.76 5.84 -5.83
CA ASP A 30 -3.78 6.60 -6.55
C ASP A 30 -4.08 7.95 -5.88
N ILE A 31 -4.10 7.99 -4.54
CA ILE A 31 -4.26 9.23 -3.77
C ILE A 31 -3.04 10.14 -3.95
N ALA A 32 -1.83 9.62 -3.76
CA ALA A 32 -0.59 10.38 -3.92
C ALA A 32 -0.50 10.99 -5.33
N PHE A 33 -0.79 10.20 -6.35
CA PHE A 33 -0.69 10.60 -7.75
C PHE A 33 -1.74 11.66 -8.12
N GLN A 34 -2.98 11.52 -7.64
CA GLN A 34 -4.02 12.53 -7.84
C GLN A 34 -3.67 13.85 -7.16
N MET A 35 -3.20 13.80 -5.91
CA MET A 35 -2.80 15.01 -5.19
C MET A 35 -1.60 15.69 -5.87
N GLN A 36 -0.59 14.93 -6.32
CA GLN A 36 0.52 15.48 -7.08
C GLN A 36 0.03 16.16 -8.37
N LYS A 37 -0.89 15.53 -9.10
CA LYS A 37 -1.51 16.11 -10.32
C LYS A 37 -2.29 17.40 -10.04
N LEU A 38 -2.90 17.51 -8.87
CA LEU A 38 -3.61 18.72 -8.43
C LEU A 38 -2.65 19.83 -7.95
N GLY A 39 -1.34 19.56 -7.91
CA GLY A 39 -0.31 20.52 -7.52
C GLY A 39 -0.06 20.59 -6.02
N TYR A 40 -0.52 19.61 -5.23
CA TYR A 40 -0.17 19.54 -3.82
C TYR A 40 1.32 19.23 -3.65
N PRO A 41 2.00 19.87 -2.69
CA PRO A 41 3.38 19.57 -2.37
C PRO A 41 3.50 18.19 -1.71
N LEU A 42 4.67 17.55 -1.84
CA LEU A 42 4.89 16.17 -1.37
C LEU A 42 4.76 16.03 0.15
N ASP A 43 5.07 17.07 0.91
CA ASP A 43 4.88 17.16 2.37
C ASP A 43 3.39 17.06 2.76
N ALA A 44 2.51 17.81 2.09
CA ALA A 44 1.06 17.70 2.31
C ALA A 44 0.53 16.29 1.94
N ILE A 45 1.06 15.68 0.89
CA ILE A 45 0.69 14.31 0.50
C ILE A 45 1.14 13.30 1.55
N ALA A 46 2.36 13.46 2.09
CA ALA A 46 2.88 12.63 3.17
C ALA A 46 2.02 12.72 4.43
N GLU A 47 1.56 13.92 4.79
CA GLU A 47 0.65 14.13 5.91
C GLU A 47 -0.70 13.42 5.71
N VAL A 48 -1.31 13.54 4.52
CA VAL A 48 -2.59 12.89 4.20
C VAL A 48 -2.48 11.37 4.21
N LEU A 49 -1.37 10.83 3.70
CA LEU A 49 -1.13 9.39 3.66
C LEU A 49 -0.65 8.83 5.00
N MET A 50 -0.32 9.70 5.97
CA MET A 50 0.35 9.34 7.23
C MET A 50 1.64 8.54 6.98
N GLU A 51 2.37 8.93 5.95
CA GLU A 51 3.60 8.29 5.48
C GLU A 51 4.78 9.25 5.57
N SER A 52 5.99 8.72 5.53
CA SER A 52 7.19 9.57 5.40
C SER A 52 7.31 10.12 3.97
N LEU A 53 7.99 11.26 3.83
CA LEU A 53 8.35 11.83 2.53
C LEU A 53 9.08 10.81 1.63
N ASP A 54 10.01 10.02 2.18
CA ASP A 54 10.68 8.94 1.46
C ASP A 54 9.71 7.86 0.97
N SER A 55 8.73 7.48 1.79
CA SER A 55 7.71 6.50 1.41
C SER A 55 6.82 7.04 0.29
N VAL A 56 6.40 8.31 0.36
CA VAL A 56 5.65 8.97 -0.71
C VAL A 56 6.46 9.05 -2.01
N HIS A 57 7.76 9.37 -1.94
CA HIS A 57 8.63 9.31 -3.11
C HIS A 57 8.69 7.91 -3.71
N LYS A 58 8.82 6.87 -2.87
CA LYS A 58 8.86 5.49 -3.33
C LYS A 58 7.54 5.05 -3.96
N ILE A 59 6.41 5.50 -3.39
CA ILE A 59 5.07 5.29 -3.93
C ILE A 59 4.95 5.95 -5.31
N LEU A 60 5.31 7.22 -5.45
CA LEU A 60 5.20 7.96 -6.71
C LEU A 60 6.25 7.54 -7.76
N SER A 61 7.37 6.95 -7.33
CA SER A 61 8.47 6.52 -8.20
C SER A 61 8.17 5.22 -8.98
N VAL A 62 7.05 4.53 -8.71
CA VAL A 62 6.67 3.29 -9.43
C VAL A 62 6.12 3.58 -10.84
N VAL A 63 6.03 4.85 -11.26
CA VAL A 63 5.68 5.24 -12.62
C VAL A 63 6.95 5.35 -13.47
N GLY A 64 7.45 4.21 -13.95
CA GLY A 64 8.55 4.09 -14.90
C GLY A 64 8.38 2.85 -15.78
#